data_AF-A0A8X6PCI9-F1
#
_entry.id   AF-A0A8X6PCI9-F1
#
_cell.length_a   1.000
_cell.length_b   1.000
_cell.length_c   1.000
_cell.angle_alpha   90.00
_cell.angle_beta   90.00
_cell.angle_gamma   90.00
#
_symmetry.space_group_name_H-M   'P 1'
#
loop_
_entity.id
_entity.type
_entity.pdbx_description
1 polymer ?
#
loop_
_entity_poly.entity_id
_entity_poly.type
_entity_poly.pdbx_seq_one_letter_code
_entity_poly.pdbx_strand_id
1 'polypeptide(L)'
;HQLTGKSSVEIYRQCLLSGCRCVELDCWNGKYSDEEPIITHGYTVVTEVLLKEVLEAIAESAFKTSDYPVLLSFENHCSPKQQAKMANYCTKILGDLLLTESLPNYELKPDSPLPSPNQLLRKILIKNKKKHYPKSVSSAKSNTANEKEEEPSVQPSTTPEKIKLTPSASDEPKGLLKSGALTNGGPEMERAPSEMDDSATDSASDEEQVDAEQQVEDQNEGTAAKESEAGAEMSALVLYTQPVRFHSFEHAEKRNRCYEISSFVETQATNLLKEHPVEFVNYNKKQLSRIYPKGTRVDSSNYMPQVFWNAGCQLVALNFQTLDLGMQLNMGIFEYNGRSGYLLKPNFMRRKDRKFDPFTESTVDGIIAGTVTIKIISGQLLTDKRVGTYVEVDMYGLPADTVRRRFRTKTVPNNGINPMYDEEPFVFKKVVLPDLACLRIAVYEDGGKFIGHRVLPVVGLRPGYRHISLRNESGQPLQFHTLFVQITVKDYIPDGFSELADALANPIAYQSIMEKHARQLMALTDDDDVGDNSENLEDEKESGKSPEKLSVCSDSGRQSANKDDKSDSRSSSRHNTVNGNIQKMPSGSTSPASIPSLKRQETLR
;
A
#
# COMPACT_ATOMS: atom_id res chain seq x y z
N HIS A 1 14.14 4.20 16.78
CA HIS A 1 14.49 3.26 17.86
C HIS A 1 13.40 3.27 18.92
N GLN A 2 12.75 2.13 19.13
CA GLN A 2 11.54 1.97 19.96
C GLN A 2 11.81 2.01 21.46
N LEU A 3 13.03 1.68 21.92
CA LEU A 3 13.31 1.54 23.36
C LEU A 3 13.95 2.78 24.00
N THR A 4 14.55 3.65 23.18
CA THR A 4 15.45 4.74 23.62
C THR A 4 15.29 6.02 22.79
N GLY A 5 14.30 6.06 21.91
CA GLY A 5 13.98 7.23 21.09
C GLY A 5 13.35 8.37 21.90
N LYS A 6 13.08 9.48 21.21
CA LYS A 6 12.29 10.58 21.76
C LYS A 6 10.89 10.54 21.17
N SER A 7 9.86 10.60 22.01
CA SER A 7 8.52 11.01 21.56
C SER A 7 8.55 12.50 21.20
N SER A 8 7.65 12.91 20.30
CA SER A 8 7.54 14.30 19.86
C SER A 8 6.11 14.64 19.51
N VAL A 9 5.67 15.85 19.82
CA VAL A 9 4.41 16.41 19.31
C VAL A 9 4.53 16.72 17.81
N GLU A 10 5.71 17.13 17.36
CA GLU A 10 5.92 17.62 15.99
C GLU A 10 5.82 16.52 14.93
N ILE A 11 6.17 15.27 15.26
CA ILE A 11 6.07 14.16 14.31
C ILE A 11 4.63 13.92 13.84
N TYR A 12 3.62 14.22 14.69
CA TYR A 12 2.20 14.15 14.31
C TYR A 12 1.88 15.18 13.22
N ARG A 13 2.40 16.41 13.32
CA ARG A 13 2.26 17.42 12.24
C ARG A 13 2.90 16.93 10.96
N GLN A 14 4.15 16.46 11.02
CA GLN A 14 4.91 16.03 9.85
C GLN A 14 4.26 14.84 9.13
N CYS A 15 3.79 13.82 9.88
CA CYS A 15 3.04 12.70 9.31
C CYS A 15 1.74 13.14 8.63
N LEU A 16 0.95 14.01 9.27
CA LEU A 16 -0.30 14.48 8.67
C LEU A 16 -0.04 15.35 7.43
N LEU A 17 0.97 16.23 7.47
CA LEU A 17 1.42 17.05 6.35
C LEU A 17 1.93 16.20 5.17
N SER A 18 2.59 15.07 5.42
CA SER A 18 3.00 14.15 4.35
C SER A 18 1.82 13.42 3.67
N GLY A 19 0.59 13.61 4.16
CA GLY A 19 -0.62 12.96 3.66
C GLY A 19 -1.02 11.70 4.44
N CYS A 20 -0.33 11.33 5.53
CA CYS A 20 -0.75 10.19 6.36
C CYS A 20 -2.15 10.43 6.93
N ARG A 21 -3.00 9.39 6.95
CA ARG A 21 -4.42 9.44 7.38
C ARG A 21 -4.73 8.57 8.60
N CYS A 22 -3.77 7.81 9.13
CA CYS A 22 -3.94 7.02 10.35
C CYS A 22 -2.71 7.20 11.23
N VAL A 23 -2.91 7.73 12.44
CA VAL A 23 -1.84 7.94 13.43
C VAL A 23 -2.15 7.17 14.71
N GLU A 24 -1.11 6.75 15.41
CA GLU A 24 -1.21 5.96 16.64
C GLU A 24 -0.88 6.83 17.86
N LEU A 25 -1.61 6.61 18.95
CA LEU A 25 -1.45 7.32 20.22
C LEU A 25 -1.43 6.28 21.34
N ASP A 26 -0.23 5.84 21.73
CA ASP A 26 -0.02 4.95 22.89
C ASP A 26 -0.14 5.77 24.18
N CYS A 27 -1.28 5.66 24.85
CA CYS A 27 -1.74 6.56 25.91
C CYS A 27 -1.57 5.93 27.30
N TRP A 28 -0.75 6.57 28.13
CA TRP A 28 -0.40 6.10 29.48
C TRP A 28 -0.82 7.09 30.57
N ASN A 29 -0.97 6.58 31.80
CA ASN A 29 -1.26 7.43 32.95
C ASN A 29 -0.09 8.39 33.24
N GLY A 30 -0.39 9.69 33.33
CA GLY A 30 0.58 10.68 33.82
C GLY A 30 0.97 10.43 35.27
N LYS A 31 2.27 10.60 35.56
CA LYS A 31 2.89 10.32 36.88
C LYS A 31 2.84 11.49 37.87
N TYR A 32 2.47 12.68 37.41
CA TYR A 32 2.48 13.92 38.20
C TYR A 32 1.14 14.20 38.89
N SER A 33 1.14 15.10 39.86
CA SER A 33 -0.03 15.53 40.67
C SER A 33 -1.27 15.91 39.87
N ASP A 34 -1.05 16.40 38.65
CA ASP A 34 -2.07 17.03 37.83
C ASP A 34 -2.84 16.00 36.97
N GLU A 35 -2.41 14.72 37.01
CA GLU A 35 -3.01 13.58 36.32
C GLU A 35 -3.27 13.86 34.81
N GLU A 36 -2.28 14.41 34.12
CA GLU A 36 -2.33 14.64 32.68
C GLU A 36 -2.02 13.35 31.90
N PRO A 37 -2.90 12.88 30.99
CA PRO A 37 -2.60 11.73 30.14
C PRO A 37 -1.40 12.01 29.23
N ILE A 38 -0.48 11.06 29.16
CA ILE A 38 0.76 11.16 28.37
C ILE A 38 0.76 10.19 27.20
N ILE A 39 1.61 10.46 26.21
CA ILE A 39 1.99 9.52 25.16
C ILE A 39 3.47 9.18 25.32
N THR A 40 3.77 7.89 25.32
CA THR A 40 5.11 7.30 25.30
C THR A 40 4.99 5.83 24.88
N HIS A 41 6.10 5.13 24.64
CA HIS A 41 6.09 3.68 24.43
C HIS A 41 6.29 2.97 25.79
N GLY A 42 5.28 2.22 26.22
CA GLY A 42 5.19 1.62 27.55
C GLY A 42 6.42 0.82 28.01
N TYR A 43 6.75 0.93 29.30
CA TYR A 43 7.86 0.21 29.96
C TYR A 43 9.27 0.40 29.36
N THR A 44 9.46 1.41 28.50
CA THR A 44 10.77 1.77 27.92
C THR A 44 11.37 3.04 28.54
N VAL A 45 12.54 3.47 28.05
CA VAL A 45 13.15 4.77 28.41
C VAL A 45 12.88 5.87 27.36
N VAL A 46 11.84 5.69 26.53
CA VAL A 46 11.36 6.71 25.59
C VAL A 46 10.78 7.90 26.35
N THR A 47 11.04 9.11 25.85
CA THR A 47 10.54 10.35 26.48
C THR A 47 9.02 10.46 26.37
N GLU A 48 8.39 11.11 27.33
CA GLU A 48 6.94 11.31 27.39
C GLU A 48 6.56 12.66 26.74
N VAL A 49 5.37 12.74 26.12
CA VAL A 49 4.74 14.00 25.67
C VAL A 49 3.29 14.07 26.13
N LEU A 50 2.71 15.26 26.26
CA LEU A 50 1.33 15.40 26.71
C LEU A 50 0.34 15.04 25.59
N LEU A 51 -0.68 14.22 25.88
CA LEU A 51 -1.75 13.90 24.92
C LEU A 51 -2.44 15.18 24.42
N LYS A 52 -2.63 16.17 25.30
CA LYS A 52 -3.26 17.46 24.98
C LYS A 52 -2.55 18.17 23.83
N GLU A 53 -1.22 18.29 23.91
CA GLU A 53 -0.40 18.95 22.89
C GLU A 53 -0.39 18.17 21.56
N VAL A 54 -0.41 16.83 21.63
CA VAL A 54 -0.55 15.97 20.45
C VAL A 54 -1.91 16.17 19.76
N LEU A 55 -3.02 16.23 20.51
CA LEU A 55 -4.34 16.50 19.95
C LEU A 55 -4.44 17.91 19.33
N GLU A 56 -3.81 18.92 19.94
CA GLU A 56 -3.71 20.28 19.38
C GLU A 56 -2.93 20.28 18.05
N ALA A 57 -1.79 19.59 17.99
CA ALA A 57 -0.98 19.45 16.77
C ALA A 57 -1.71 18.68 15.65
N ILE A 58 -2.50 17.67 16.02
CA ILE A 58 -3.37 16.92 15.10
C ILE A 58 -4.48 17.84 14.57
N ALA A 59 -5.21 18.55 15.42
CA ALA A 59 -6.28 19.48 15.01
C ALA A 59 -5.76 20.55 14.04
N GLU A 60 -4.57 21.07 14.31
CA GLU A 60 -3.90 22.07 13.47
C GLU A 60 -3.52 21.52 12.07
N SER A 61 -3.16 20.23 11.97
CA SER A 61 -2.46 19.69 10.78
C SER A 61 -3.25 18.67 9.97
N ALA A 62 -4.28 18.04 10.55
CA ALA A 62 -5.03 16.93 9.96
C ALA A 62 -5.48 17.19 8.52
N PHE A 63 -6.00 18.38 8.25
CA PHE A 63 -6.61 18.74 6.97
C PHE A 63 -5.87 19.84 6.21
N LYS A 64 -4.55 19.99 6.41
CA LYS A 64 -3.72 20.96 5.67
C LYS A 64 -3.35 20.50 4.25
N THR A 65 -3.22 19.19 4.02
CA THR A 65 -2.78 18.62 2.72
C THR A 65 -3.79 17.64 2.10
N SER A 66 -4.82 17.24 2.84
CA SER A 66 -5.91 16.39 2.37
C SER A 66 -7.16 16.63 3.22
N ASP A 67 -8.31 16.85 2.58
CA ASP A 67 -9.61 16.95 3.27
C ASP A 67 -10.21 15.58 3.65
N TYR A 68 -9.60 14.47 3.22
CA TYR A 68 -10.09 13.13 3.55
C TYR A 68 -9.87 12.77 5.03
N PRO A 69 -10.75 11.91 5.61
CA PRO A 69 -10.80 11.64 7.04
C PRO A 69 -9.48 11.16 7.63
N VAL A 70 -9.32 11.41 8.93
CA VAL A 70 -8.16 10.95 9.72
C VAL A 70 -8.65 9.98 10.79
N LEU A 71 -7.93 8.87 10.97
CA LEU A 71 -8.16 7.89 12.02
C LEU A 71 -7.11 8.04 13.13
N LEU A 72 -7.58 8.15 14.37
CA LEU A 72 -6.75 8.08 15.56
C LEU A 72 -6.85 6.67 16.16
N SER A 73 -5.77 5.89 16.04
CA SER A 73 -5.62 4.59 16.68
C SER A 73 -5.09 4.80 18.10
N PHE A 74 -5.99 4.79 19.08
CA PHE A 74 -5.59 4.76 20.48
C PHE A 74 -5.15 3.33 20.84
N GLU A 75 -4.04 3.25 21.59
CA GLU A 75 -3.68 2.13 22.43
C GLU A 75 -3.80 2.64 23.87
N ASN A 76 -4.67 2.05 24.68
CA ASN A 76 -5.21 2.71 25.87
C ASN A 76 -4.79 2.01 27.18
N HIS A 77 -3.86 2.63 27.91
CA HIS A 77 -3.36 2.15 29.22
C HIS A 77 -3.72 3.11 30.37
N CYS A 78 -4.68 4.00 30.15
CA CYS A 78 -5.11 5.01 31.11
C CYS A 78 -6.16 4.49 32.11
N SER A 79 -6.10 4.99 33.35
CA SER A 79 -7.13 4.78 34.38
C SER A 79 -8.46 5.43 33.98
N PRO A 80 -9.62 4.99 34.51
CA PRO A 80 -10.93 5.55 34.11
C PRO A 80 -11.03 7.08 34.26
N LYS A 81 -10.44 7.65 35.31
CA LYS A 81 -10.39 9.11 35.53
C LYS A 81 -9.59 9.83 34.45
N GLN A 82 -8.44 9.28 34.05
CA GLN A 82 -7.66 9.84 32.95
C GLN A 82 -8.31 9.58 31.59
N GLN A 83 -8.99 8.45 31.36
CA GLN A 83 -9.77 8.20 30.14
C GLN A 83 -10.92 9.20 29.96
N ALA A 84 -11.63 9.58 31.02
CA ALA A 84 -12.63 10.64 30.96
C ALA A 84 -11.98 11.99 30.58
N LYS A 85 -10.76 12.28 31.04
CA LYS A 85 -9.98 13.46 30.66
C LYS A 85 -9.53 13.41 29.19
N MET A 86 -9.10 12.25 28.68
CA MET A 86 -8.80 12.02 27.26
C MET A 86 -10.02 12.29 26.38
N ALA A 87 -11.20 11.75 26.72
CA ALA A 87 -12.43 11.97 25.98
C ALA A 87 -12.83 13.46 25.96
N ASN A 88 -12.71 14.14 27.10
CA ASN A 88 -12.91 15.58 27.19
C ASN A 88 -11.94 16.37 26.31
N TYR A 89 -10.67 15.97 26.21
CA TYR A 89 -9.71 16.61 25.29
C TYR A 89 -10.04 16.34 23.83
N CYS A 90 -10.41 15.12 23.44
CA CYS A 90 -10.88 14.83 22.08
C CYS A 90 -12.05 15.74 21.70
N THR A 91 -13.11 15.80 22.52
CA THR A 91 -14.29 16.62 22.23
C THR A 91 -13.98 18.12 22.20
N LYS A 92 -13.17 18.64 23.13
CA LYS A 92 -12.89 20.09 23.23
C LYS A 92 -11.88 20.59 22.18
N ILE A 93 -10.87 19.80 21.83
CA ILE A 93 -9.78 20.23 20.95
C ILE A 93 -10.13 19.96 19.49
N LEU A 94 -10.74 18.81 19.19
CA LEU A 94 -11.10 18.44 17.82
C LEU A 94 -12.45 19.07 17.41
N GLY A 95 -13.36 19.32 18.37
CA GLY A 95 -14.63 20.00 18.12
C GLY A 95 -15.43 19.38 16.98
N ASP A 96 -15.88 20.21 16.04
CA ASP A 96 -16.65 19.78 14.85
C ASP A 96 -15.88 18.83 13.91
N LEU A 97 -14.55 18.71 14.04
CA LEU A 97 -13.78 17.72 13.30
C LEU A 97 -14.02 16.31 13.83
N LEU A 98 -14.34 16.14 15.12
CA LEU A 98 -14.62 14.83 15.70
C LEU A 98 -15.94 14.27 15.16
N LEU A 99 -15.94 12.99 14.79
CA LEU A 99 -17.17 12.26 14.47
C LEU A 99 -17.77 11.69 15.76
N THR A 100 -18.78 12.35 16.30
CA THR A 100 -19.48 11.95 17.54
C THR A 100 -20.75 11.13 17.31
N GLU A 101 -21.34 11.19 16.12
CA GLU A 101 -22.60 10.50 15.77
C GLU A 101 -22.48 9.73 14.44
N SER A 102 -23.28 8.66 14.31
CA SER A 102 -23.39 7.89 13.06
C SER A 102 -24.17 8.67 11.99
N LEU A 103 -23.68 8.66 10.75
CA LEU A 103 -24.33 9.30 9.62
C LEU A 103 -25.67 8.62 9.26
N PRO A 104 -26.67 9.38 8.77
CA PRO A 104 -27.91 8.81 8.22
C PRO A 104 -27.63 7.75 7.15
N ASN A 105 -28.38 6.65 7.19
CA ASN A 105 -28.21 5.45 6.33
C ASN A 105 -26.94 4.62 6.58
N TYR A 106 -26.08 5.00 7.54
CA TYR A 106 -24.90 4.25 7.95
C TYR A 106 -24.97 3.89 9.44
N GLU A 107 -26.07 3.26 9.85
CA GLU A 107 -26.27 2.82 11.24
C GLU A 107 -25.26 1.72 11.64
N LEU A 108 -24.90 1.67 12.92
CA LEU A 108 -24.02 0.63 13.48
C LEU A 108 -24.79 -0.69 13.69
N LYS A 109 -25.21 -1.31 12.59
CA LYS A 109 -25.92 -2.59 12.51
C LYS A 109 -25.25 -3.56 11.52
N PRO A 110 -25.45 -4.88 11.65
CA PRO A 110 -24.98 -5.84 10.64
C PRO A 110 -25.47 -5.50 9.23
N ASP A 111 -24.69 -5.89 8.23
CA ASP A 111 -24.83 -5.62 6.79
C ASP A 111 -24.82 -4.14 6.35
N SER A 112 -24.85 -3.17 7.28
CA SER A 112 -24.61 -1.77 6.94
C SER A 112 -23.16 -1.58 6.47
N PRO A 113 -22.92 -0.97 5.28
CA PRO A 113 -21.57 -0.67 4.82
C PRO A 113 -20.91 0.44 5.65
N LEU A 114 -19.60 0.60 5.48
CA LEU A 114 -18.88 1.79 5.95
C LEU A 114 -19.23 3.01 5.07
N PRO A 115 -19.27 4.24 5.64
CA PRO A 115 -19.34 5.45 4.84
C PRO A 115 -18.14 5.59 3.91
N SER A 116 -18.33 6.22 2.75
CA SER A 116 -17.22 6.55 1.86
C SER A 116 -16.33 7.65 2.46
N PRO A 117 -15.03 7.72 2.09
CA PRO A 117 -14.15 8.82 2.51
C PRO A 117 -14.69 10.21 2.14
N ASN A 118 -15.51 10.32 1.09
CA ASN A 118 -16.14 11.57 0.67
C ASN A 118 -17.30 12.01 1.59
N GLN A 119 -17.96 11.08 2.30
CA GLN A 119 -19.00 11.40 3.30
C GLN A 119 -18.41 11.74 4.67
N LEU A 120 -17.11 11.48 4.86
CA LEU A 120 -16.35 11.73 6.08
C LEU A 120 -15.27 12.81 5.86
N LEU A 121 -15.44 13.68 4.85
CA LEU A 121 -14.52 14.80 4.62
C LEU A 121 -14.41 15.66 5.88
N ARG A 122 -13.18 16.00 6.23
CA ARG A 122 -12.79 16.80 7.40
C ARG A 122 -13.26 16.22 8.74
N LYS A 123 -13.47 14.90 8.80
CA LYS A 123 -13.80 14.17 10.04
C LYS A 123 -12.63 13.36 10.58
N ILE A 124 -12.54 13.34 11.91
CA ILE A 124 -11.59 12.57 12.70
C ILE A 124 -12.37 11.45 13.40
N LEU A 125 -11.94 10.21 13.19
CA LEU A 125 -12.53 9.00 13.76
C LEU A 125 -11.64 8.46 14.88
N ILE A 126 -12.26 7.88 15.91
CA ILE A 126 -11.58 7.25 17.04
C ILE A 126 -11.66 5.72 16.91
N LYS A 127 -10.51 5.05 16.91
CA LYS A 127 -10.37 3.61 17.15
C LYS A 127 -9.82 3.42 18.56
N ASN A 128 -10.69 2.98 19.47
CA ASN A 128 -10.40 2.60 20.85
C ASN A 128 -11.40 1.49 21.24
N LYS A 129 -11.12 0.68 22.26
CA LYS A 129 -12.06 -0.33 22.77
C LYS A 129 -13.44 0.28 23.08
N LYS A 130 -14.51 -0.50 22.89
CA LYS A 130 -15.90 -0.07 23.10
C LYS A 130 -16.60 -0.99 24.10
N LYS A 131 -17.24 -0.44 25.12
CA LYS A 131 -18.09 -1.19 26.05
C LYS A 131 -19.45 -1.49 25.42
N HIS A 132 -19.79 -2.78 25.37
CA HIS A 132 -21.14 -3.22 25.06
C HIS A 132 -22.01 -3.13 26.32
N TYR A 133 -22.75 -2.03 26.46
CA TYR A 133 -23.87 -2.00 27.39
C TYR A 133 -24.96 -2.95 26.86
N PRO A 134 -25.37 -3.99 27.62
CA PRO A 134 -26.59 -4.70 27.27
C PRO A 134 -27.74 -3.71 27.34
N LYS A 135 -28.50 -3.57 26.25
CA LYS A 135 -29.70 -2.71 26.25
C LYS A 135 -30.64 -3.23 27.32
N SER A 136 -30.86 -2.45 28.38
CA SER A 136 -31.97 -2.71 29.29
C SER A 136 -33.24 -2.63 28.46
N VAL A 137 -33.93 -3.76 28.32
CA VAL A 137 -35.27 -3.77 27.73
C VAL A 137 -36.15 -2.95 28.67
N SER A 138 -36.49 -1.73 28.27
CA SER A 138 -37.39 -0.86 29.02
C SER A 138 -38.78 -1.48 29.01
N SER A 139 -39.06 -2.32 30.01
CA SER A 139 -40.37 -2.91 30.29
C SER A 139 -41.33 -1.82 30.75
N ALA A 140 -41.86 -1.07 29.79
CA ALA A 140 -42.98 -0.16 30.01
C ALA A 140 -44.21 -0.97 30.45
N LYS A 141 -44.41 -1.09 31.77
CA LYS A 141 -45.71 -1.40 32.37
C LYS A 141 -46.05 -0.33 33.39
N SER A 142 -47.06 0.46 33.05
CA SER A 142 -47.61 1.54 33.85
C SER A 142 -48.47 1.03 35.00
N ASN A 143 -48.32 1.70 36.15
CA ASN A 143 -49.33 2.01 37.17
C ASN A 143 -50.29 0.90 37.66
N THR A 144 -50.24 0.64 38.97
CA THR A 144 -51.29 1.17 39.86
C THR A 144 -50.80 1.28 41.30
N ALA A 145 -51.34 2.25 42.05
CA ALA A 145 -50.94 2.55 43.42
C ALA A 145 -51.74 1.74 44.45
N ASN A 146 -51.17 1.56 45.64
CA ASN A 146 -51.92 1.58 46.90
C ASN A 146 -50.97 1.92 48.05
N GLU A 147 -51.38 2.89 48.87
CA GLU A 147 -50.69 3.30 50.08
C GLU A 147 -50.97 2.31 51.22
N LYS A 148 -50.01 2.19 52.14
CA LYS A 148 -50.26 1.97 53.57
C LYS A 148 -48.99 2.19 54.38
N GLU A 149 -49.12 3.03 55.41
CA GLU A 149 -48.11 3.23 56.45
C GLU A 149 -48.12 2.04 57.43
N GLU A 150 -46.96 1.70 58.01
CA GLU A 150 -46.81 1.37 59.45
C GLU A 150 -45.32 1.06 59.78
N GLU A 151 -44.76 1.83 60.71
CA GLU A 151 -43.67 1.44 61.63
C GLU A 151 -44.33 1.28 63.03
N PRO A 152 -43.79 0.52 64.03
CA PRO A 152 -42.37 0.63 64.43
C PRO A 152 -41.69 -0.59 65.16
N SER A 153 -40.41 -0.40 65.50
CA SER A 153 -39.76 -0.77 66.80
C SER A 153 -39.10 -2.16 67.10
N VAL A 154 -37.77 -2.07 67.35
CA VAL A 154 -36.98 -2.59 68.51
C VAL A 154 -36.44 -4.06 68.56
N GLN A 155 -35.19 -4.11 69.06
CA GLN A 155 -34.12 -5.14 69.23
C GLN A 155 -34.41 -6.22 70.33
N PRO A 156 -33.47 -7.08 70.87
CA PRO A 156 -32.01 -7.25 70.62
C PRO A 156 -31.35 -8.69 70.69
N SER A 157 -30.01 -8.73 70.46
CA SER A 157 -29.00 -9.69 71.03
C SER A 157 -28.92 -11.13 70.44
N THR A 158 -27.82 -11.93 70.50
CA THR A 158 -26.49 -11.91 71.19
C THR A 158 -25.36 -12.56 70.34
N THR A 159 -24.09 -12.17 70.57
CA THR A 159 -22.83 -12.85 70.11
C THR A 159 -22.45 -14.07 70.99
N PRO A 160 -21.48 -14.93 70.60
CA PRO A 160 -20.11 -14.76 71.16
C PRO A 160 -18.93 -15.13 70.22
N GLU A 161 -17.72 -14.69 70.61
CA GLU A 161 -16.42 -14.88 69.92
C GLU A 161 -15.68 -16.20 70.25
N LYS A 162 -14.60 -16.49 69.49
CA LYS A 162 -13.19 -16.85 69.88
C LYS A 162 -12.55 -17.79 68.83
N ILE A 163 -11.23 -17.83 68.51
CA ILE A 163 -10.01 -17.13 68.97
C ILE A 163 -8.93 -17.18 67.84
N LYS A 164 -7.93 -16.28 67.83
CA LYS A 164 -6.74 -16.28 66.94
C LYS A 164 -5.67 -17.31 67.37
N LEU A 165 -4.72 -17.65 66.49
CA LEU A 165 -3.26 -17.50 66.76
C LEU A 165 -2.37 -17.86 65.55
N THR A 166 -1.37 -17.01 65.29
CA THR A 166 -0.18 -17.25 64.45
C THR A 166 1.04 -17.46 65.37
N PRO A 167 2.16 -18.07 64.91
CA PRO A 167 3.28 -17.23 64.44
C PRO A 167 4.15 -17.84 63.30
N SER A 168 5.27 -17.19 63.03
CA SER A 168 6.09 -17.12 61.80
C SER A 168 7.47 -17.81 61.85
N ALA A 169 8.09 -18.01 60.66
CA ALA A 169 9.55 -17.97 60.36
C ALA A 169 10.47 -19.06 60.98
N SER A 170 11.62 -19.46 60.41
CA SER A 170 12.27 -19.23 59.09
C SER A 170 13.38 -20.29 58.80
N ASP A 171 13.94 -20.24 57.59
CA ASP A 171 15.30 -20.64 57.17
C ASP A 171 15.67 -22.07 56.68
N GLU A 172 16.56 -22.03 55.67
CA GLU A 172 17.16 -23.09 54.84
C GLU A 172 18.36 -23.79 55.56
N PRO A 173 18.96 -24.92 55.07
CA PRO A 173 19.80 -24.88 53.85
C PRO A 173 19.92 -26.16 52.97
N LYS A 174 20.43 -25.95 51.74
CA LYS A 174 20.82 -26.95 50.71
C LYS A 174 22.04 -27.85 51.05
N GLY A 175 22.14 -29.02 50.39
CA GLY A 175 23.47 -29.62 50.07
C GLY A 175 23.58 -31.10 49.62
N LEU A 176 24.14 -31.32 48.42
CA LEU A 176 25.06 -32.41 47.96
C LEU A 176 24.59 -33.81 47.44
N LEU A 177 24.77 -33.97 46.10
CA LEU A 177 25.58 -34.99 45.36
C LEU A 177 25.23 -36.50 45.26
N LYS A 178 25.12 -36.99 44.00
CA LYS A 178 25.89 -38.08 43.31
C LYS A 178 25.36 -38.25 41.86
N SER A 179 26.13 -38.02 40.78
CA SER A 179 27.00 -38.97 40.01
C SER A 179 26.38 -40.37 39.77
N GLY A 180 26.21 -40.93 38.56
CA GLY A 180 26.53 -40.55 37.16
C GLY A 180 25.64 -41.37 36.19
N ALA A 181 25.96 -41.69 34.92
CA ALA A 181 27.16 -41.46 34.10
C ALA A 181 26.82 -41.37 32.57
N LEU A 182 27.42 -42.18 31.68
CA LEU A 182 27.27 -42.16 30.20
C LEU A 182 27.41 -43.57 29.57
N THR A 183 26.70 -43.87 28.48
CA THR A 183 27.21 -44.65 27.30
C THR A 183 26.35 -44.41 26.03
N ASN A 184 26.97 -44.56 24.86
CA ASN A 184 26.41 -44.30 23.51
C ASN A 184 25.69 -45.51 22.88
N GLY A 185 24.89 -45.27 21.83
CA GLY A 185 24.83 -46.17 20.65
C GLY A 185 23.47 -46.39 19.97
N GLY A 186 23.30 -45.89 18.73
CA GLY A 186 22.50 -46.55 17.67
C GLY A 186 23.42 -47.34 16.72
N PRO A 187 22.97 -47.92 15.57
CA PRO A 187 21.72 -47.62 14.85
C PRO A 187 20.92 -48.83 14.23
N GLU A 188 19.72 -48.52 13.71
CA GLU A 188 18.99 -49.02 12.49
C GLU A 188 18.60 -50.51 12.17
N MET A 189 17.47 -50.60 11.42
CA MET A 189 16.93 -51.68 10.53
C MET A 189 16.32 -52.97 11.17
N GLU A 190 15.23 -53.61 10.67
CA GLU A 190 14.32 -53.43 9.50
C GLU A 190 12.83 -53.80 9.86
N ARG A 191 11.84 -53.32 9.04
CA ARG A 191 10.58 -53.95 8.50
C ARG A 191 9.72 -54.92 9.37
N ALA A 192 8.38 -55.03 9.24
CA ALA A 192 7.29 -54.27 8.56
C ALA A 192 5.90 -54.75 9.14
N PRO A 193 4.73 -54.71 8.44
CA PRO A 193 3.53 -54.01 8.92
C PRO A 193 2.42 -54.88 9.58
N SER A 194 1.50 -54.25 10.31
CA SER A 194 0.16 -54.79 10.64
C SER A 194 -0.87 -53.66 10.82
N GLU A 195 -2.09 -53.87 10.32
CA GLU A 195 -3.20 -52.90 10.30
C GLU A 195 -4.14 -53.03 11.53
N MET A 196 -4.94 -51.98 11.80
CA MET A 196 -6.11 -51.91 12.72
C MET A 196 -5.80 -52.11 14.22
N ASP A 197 -6.25 -51.26 15.15
CA ASP A 197 -7.65 -50.89 15.45
C ASP A 197 -7.74 -49.57 16.27
N ASP A 198 -8.93 -48.99 16.35
CA ASP A 198 -9.24 -47.71 17.00
C ASP A 198 -9.12 -47.72 18.54
N SER A 199 -8.59 -46.65 19.13
CA SER A 199 -9.16 -46.09 20.37
C SER A 199 -8.78 -44.62 20.58
N ALA A 200 -9.78 -43.80 20.88
CA ALA A 200 -9.64 -42.36 21.01
C ALA A 200 -9.07 -41.94 22.36
N THR A 201 -7.92 -41.27 22.36
CA THR A 201 -7.53 -40.22 23.32
C THR A 201 -6.35 -39.42 22.76
N ASP A 202 -6.62 -38.36 22.00
CA ASP A 202 -5.78 -37.16 22.08
C ASP A 202 -6.64 -35.91 21.87
N SER A 203 -6.63 -35.05 22.87
CA SER A 203 -7.26 -33.72 22.88
C SER A 203 -6.54 -32.80 23.87
N ALA A 204 -5.29 -33.12 24.18
CA ALA A 204 -4.43 -32.37 25.10
C ALA A 204 -3.23 -31.75 24.37
N SER A 205 -2.81 -32.34 23.24
CA SER A 205 -1.74 -31.81 22.38
C SER A 205 -2.12 -30.49 21.68
N ASP A 206 -3.37 -30.36 21.20
CA ASP A 206 -3.85 -29.13 20.57
C ASP A 206 -3.86 -27.95 21.57
N GLU A 207 -4.46 -28.09 22.76
CA GLU A 207 -4.59 -26.96 23.71
C GLU A 207 -3.24 -26.40 24.17
N GLU A 208 -2.25 -27.25 24.47
CA GLU A 208 -0.89 -26.80 24.81
C GLU A 208 -0.20 -26.08 23.64
N GLN A 209 -0.48 -26.50 22.39
CA GLN A 209 0.09 -25.87 21.20
C GLN A 209 -0.57 -24.51 20.91
N VAL A 210 -1.90 -24.36 21.06
CA VAL A 210 -2.57 -23.05 20.91
C VAL A 210 -2.08 -22.07 21.98
N ASP A 211 -1.93 -22.50 23.24
CA ASP A 211 -1.44 -21.61 24.31
C ASP A 211 0.03 -21.19 24.09
N ALA A 212 0.87 -22.08 23.56
CA ALA A 212 2.26 -21.75 23.21
C ALA A 212 2.35 -20.76 22.04
N GLU A 213 1.58 -20.97 20.96
CA GLU A 213 1.52 -20.07 19.81
C GLU A 213 0.96 -18.69 20.22
N GLN A 214 -0.11 -18.66 21.03
CA GLN A 214 -0.72 -17.44 21.54
C GLN A 214 0.23 -16.64 22.47
N GLN A 215 1.03 -17.32 23.32
CA GLN A 215 2.08 -16.66 24.12
C GLN A 215 3.20 -16.04 23.26
N VAL A 216 3.51 -16.62 22.10
CA VAL A 216 4.48 -16.07 21.14
C VAL A 216 3.87 -14.90 20.36
N GLU A 217 2.58 -14.92 20.04
CA GLU A 217 1.89 -13.77 19.45
C GLU A 217 1.83 -12.58 20.44
N ASP A 218 1.38 -12.80 21.68
CA ASP A 218 1.36 -11.79 22.77
C ASP A 218 2.73 -11.08 22.92
N GLN A 219 3.84 -11.84 22.84
CA GLN A 219 5.20 -11.27 22.91
C GLN A 219 5.58 -10.43 21.68
N ASN A 220 5.08 -10.78 20.48
CA ASN A 220 5.34 -10.02 19.27
C ASN A 220 4.45 -8.77 19.16
N GLU A 221 3.24 -8.80 19.73
CA GLU A 221 2.31 -7.66 19.80
C GLU A 221 2.80 -6.51 20.68
N GLY A 222 3.65 -6.79 21.69
CA GLY A 222 4.24 -5.76 22.55
C GLY A 222 3.24 -5.20 23.57
N THR A 223 3.23 -3.88 23.77
CA THR A 223 2.30 -3.22 24.71
C THR A 223 0.83 -3.37 24.30
N ALA A 224 0.57 -3.48 22.98
CA ALA A 224 -0.77 -3.59 22.42
C ALA A 224 -1.55 -4.83 22.89
N ALA A 225 -0.86 -5.91 23.30
CA ALA A 225 -1.49 -7.14 23.77
C ALA A 225 -2.44 -6.92 24.97
N LYS A 226 -2.17 -5.92 25.82
CA LYS A 226 -2.87 -5.73 27.12
C LYS A 226 -3.31 -4.29 27.38
N GLU A 227 -4.06 -3.70 26.45
CA GLU A 227 -4.78 -2.43 26.71
C GLU A 227 -5.86 -2.57 27.82
N SER A 228 -6.05 -1.49 28.58
CA SER A 228 -7.08 -1.34 29.62
C SER A 228 -8.52 -1.46 29.10
N GLU A 229 -9.49 -1.69 30.00
CA GLU A 229 -10.91 -1.54 29.65
C GLU A 229 -11.25 -0.10 29.26
N ALA A 230 -12.16 0.06 28.29
CA ALA A 230 -12.67 1.36 27.91
C ALA A 230 -13.54 2.00 29.02
N GLY A 231 -13.30 3.28 29.29
CA GLY A 231 -14.24 4.16 29.99
C GLY A 231 -15.48 4.43 29.14
N ALA A 232 -16.58 4.83 29.78
CA ALA A 232 -17.85 5.09 29.09
C ALA A 232 -17.72 6.25 28.09
N GLU A 233 -16.95 7.26 28.48
CA GLU A 233 -16.70 8.51 27.76
C GLU A 233 -15.90 8.26 26.48
N MET A 234 -14.79 7.51 26.56
CA MET A 234 -14.02 7.12 25.37
C MET A 234 -14.82 6.16 24.48
N SER A 235 -15.56 5.22 25.08
CA SER A 235 -16.39 4.26 24.36
C SER A 235 -17.53 4.93 23.57
N ALA A 236 -18.00 6.11 23.98
CA ALA A 236 -19.02 6.86 23.26
C ALA A 236 -18.51 7.44 21.93
N LEU A 237 -17.22 7.76 21.83
CA LEU A 237 -16.59 8.34 20.64
C LEU A 237 -16.27 7.31 19.54
N VAL A 238 -16.45 6.01 19.80
CA VAL A 238 -16.09 4.92 18.89
C VAL A 238 -17.28 4.52 18.02
N LEU A 239 -17.18 4.76 16.71
CA LEU A 239 -18.27 4.51 15.75
C LEU A 239 -17.88 3.47 14.69
N TYR A 240 -17.45 3.91 13.51
CA TYR A 240 -17.16 3.07 12.34
C TYR A 240 -15.86 2.26 12.41
N THR A 241 -15.12 2.41 13.51
CA THR A 241 -13.79 1.82 13.71
C THR A 241 -13.71 1.19 15.10
N GLN A 242 -14.66 0.29 15.42
CA GLN A 242 -14.68 -0.45 16.67
C GLN A 242 -13.67 -1.61 16.63
N PRO A 243 -12.55 -1.56 17.38
CA PRO A 243 -11.60 -2.65 17.44
C PRO A 243 -12.20 -3.87 18.14
N VAL A 244 -12.02 -5.04 17.54
CA VAL A 244 -12.40 -6.34 18.11
C VAL A 244 -11.26 -7.34 17.94
N ARG A 245 -11.09 -8.23 18.93
CA ARG A 245 -10.18 -9.38 18.83
C ARG A 245 -10.61 -10.23 17.63
N PHE A 246 -9.68 -10.51 16.73
CA PHE A 246 -9.92 -11.43 15.62
C PHE A 246 -10.05 -12.87 16.17
N HIS A 247 -10.90 -13.68 15.55
CA HIS A 247 -11.11 -15.08 15.93
C HIS A 247 -10.92 -15.97 14.70
N SER A 248 -11.74 -15.76 13.66
CA SER A 248 -11.55 -16.37 12.34
C SER A 248 -12.26 -15.53 11.27
N PHE A 249 -11.93 -15.76 10.00
CA PHE A 249 -12.62 -15.11 8.89
C PHE A 249 -14.10 -15.50 8.81
N GLU A 250 -14.43 -16.78 9.08
CA GLU A 250 -15.82 -17.25 9.16
C GLU A 250 -16.60 -16.55 10.29
N HIS A 251 -15.99 -16.39 11.48
CA HIS A 251 -16.63 -15.70 12.60
C HIS A 251 -16.94 -14.24 12.26
N ALA A 252 -16.00 -13.54 11.62
CA ALA A 252 -16.19 -12.15 11.18
C ALA A 252 -17.28 -12.03 10.11
N GLU A 253 -17.27 -12.92 9.11
CA GLU A 253 -18.30 -12.96 8.06
C GLU A 253 -19.69 -13.26 8.63
N LYS A 254 -19.82 -14.22 9.54
CA LYS A 254 -21.07 -14.59 10.21
C LYS A 254 -21.64 -13.45 11.07
N ARG A 255 -20.80 -12.61 11.67
CA ARG A 255 -21.23 -11.37 12.36
C ARG A 255 -21.68 -10.30 11.37
N ASN A 256 -21.04 -10.22 10.20
CA ASN A 256 -21.32 -9.29 9.10
C ASN A 256 -21.40 -7.81 9.54
N ARG A 257 -20.47 -7.36 10.39
CA ARG A 257 -20.44 -5.98 10.94
C ARG A 257 -19.28 -5.17 10.35
N CYS A 258 -19.57 -4.38 9.32
CA CYS A 258 -18.52 -3.62 8.61
C CYS A 258 -17.78 -2.58 9.47
N TYR A 259 -18.38 -2.13 10.58
CA TYR A 259 -17.80 -1.18 11.54
C TYR A 259 -16.85 -1.84 12.57
N GLU A 260 -16.78 -3.17 12.61
CA GLU A 260 -15.80 -3.91 13.43
C GLU A 260 -14.48 -4.03 12.64
N ILE A 261 -13.38 -3.58 13.24
CA ILE A 261 -12.00 -3.57 12.69
C ILE A 261 -11.13 -4.51 13.54
N SER A 262 -10.22 -5.25 12.90
CA SER A 262 -9.18 -6.00 13.61
C SER A 262 -7.80 -5.41 13.33
N SER A 263 -6.94 -5.41 14.35
CA SER A 263 -5.52 -5.04 14.25
C SER A 263 -4.69 -6.31 14.41
N PHE A 264 -3.65 -6.45 13.60
CA PHE A 264 -2.81 -7.64 13.52
C PHE A 264 -1.34 -7.21 13.55
N VAL A 265 -0.53 -7.88 14.37
CA VAL A 265 0.94 -7.77 14.26
C VAL A 265 1.42 -8.42 12.95
N GLU A 266 2.51 -7.93 12.35
CA GLU A 266 2.99 -8.39 11.04
C GLU A 266 3.19 -9.92 10.95
N THR A 267 3.50 -10.60 12.05
CA THR A 267 3.67 -12.06 12.12
C THR A 267 2.35 -12.79 11.95
N GLN A 268 1.36 -12.48 12.78
CA GLN A 268 -0.01 -13.02 12.71
C GLN A 268 -0.64 -12.73 11.34
N ALA A 269 -0.51 -11.50 10.85
CA ALA A 269 -0.98 -11.11 9.52
C ALA A 269 -0.29 -11.89 8.38
N THR A 270 0.99 -12.24 8.55
CA THR A 270 1.73 -13.05 7.57
C THR A 270 1.28 -14.51 7.59
N ASN A 271 0.94 -15.07 8.75
CA ASN A 271 0.42 -16.44 8.86
C ASN A 271 -0.98 -16.55 8.24
N LEU A 272 -1.90 -15.65 8.63
CA LEU A 272 -3.24 -15.54 8.02
C LEU A 272 -3.20 -15.37 6.49
N LEU A 273 -2.21 -14.64 5.96
CA LEU A 273 -2.04 -14.48 4.52
C LEU A 273 -1.49 -15.76 3.84
N LYS A 274 -0.67 -16.57 4.50
CA LYS A 274 -0.19 -17.84 3.94
C LYS A 274 -1.28 -18.92 3.94
N GLU A 275 -2.03 -19.01 5.03
CA GLU A 275 -3.00 -20.09 5.27
C GLU A 275 -4.36 -19.81 4.61
N HIS A 276 -4.81 -18.55 4.64
CA HIS A 276 -6.15 -18.14 4.22
C HIS A 276 -6.13 -16.87 3.34
N PRO A 277 -5.36 -16.85 2.23
CA PRO A 277 -5.15 -15.65 1.41
C PRO A 277 -6.44 -15.09 0.78
N VAL A 278 -7.32 -15.97 0.29
CA VAL A 278 -8.54 -15.59 -0.42
C VAL A 278 -9.60 -15.05 0.56
N GLU A 279 -9.68 -15.67 1.74
CA GLU A 279 -10.53 -15.27 2.86
C GLU A 279 -10.11 -13.89 3.38
N PHE A 280 -8.81 -13.63 3.52
CA PHE A 280 -8.29 -12.32 3.95
C PHE A 280 -8.64 -11.21 2.94
N VAL A 281 -8.50 -11.47 1.63
CA VAL A 281 -8.96 -10.54 0.58
C VAL A 281 -10.47 -10.31 0.67
N ASN A 282 -11.27 -11.34 0.96
CA ASN A 282 -12.72 -11.22 1.09
C ASN A 282 -13.15 -10.42 2.33
N TYR A 283 -12.53 -10.66 3.49
CA TYR A 283 -12.72 -9.88 4.72
C TYR A 283 -12.50 -8.39 4.46
N ASN A 284 -11.39 -8.06 3.79
CA ASN A 284 -10.99 -6.69 3.45
C ASN A 284 -11.89 -5.99 2.40
N LYS A 285 -12.95 -6.64 1.88
CA LYS A 285 -14.00 -5.98 1.07
C LYS A 285 -15.07 -5.29 1.90
N LYS A 286 -15.33 -5.80 3.11
CA LYS A 286 -16.39 -5.31 4.02
C LYS A 286 -15.81 -4.59 5.23
N GLN A 287 -14.76 -5.15 5.84
CA GLN A 287 -14.17 -4.69 7.08
C GLN A 287 -12.78 -4.09 6.84
N LEU A 288 -12.28 -3.36 7.85
CA LEU A 288 -10.94 -2.82 7.86
C LEU A 288 -9.99 -3.77 8.61
N SER A 289 -8.77 -3.92 8.10
CA SER A 289 -7.64 -4.48 8.83
C SER A 289 -6.55 -3.43 9.02
N ARG A 290 -5.96 -3.42 10.22
CA ARG A 290 -4.74 -2.69 10.54
C ARG A 290 -3.59 -3.67 10.72
N ILE A 291 -2.47 -3.42 10.05
CA ILE A 291 -1.24 -4.19 10.23
C ILE A 291 -0.20 -3.27 10.88
N TYR A 292 0.55 -3.75 11.88
CA TYR A 292 1.61 -2.99 12.53
C TYR A 292 2.90 -3.82 12.73
N PRO A 293 4.08 -3.17 12.84
CA PRO A 293 5.35 -3.88 12.95
C PRO A 293 5.48 -4.61 14.29
N LYS A 294 6.12 -5.77 14.30
CA LYS A 294 6.35 -6.56 15.53
C LYS A 294 7.34 -5.89 16.49
N GLY A 295 7.17 -6.10 17.80
CA GLY A 295 8.00 -5.51 18.86
C GLY A 295 9.51 -5.78 18.75
N THR A 296 9.91 -6.87 18.09
CA THR A 296 11.34 -7.19 17.86
C THR A 296 12.05 -6.22 16.90
N ARG A 297 11.34 -5.34 16.19
CA ARG A 297 11.90 -4.25 15.37
C ARG A 297 12.28 -3.02 16.20
N VAL A 298 13.14 -3.24 17.19
CA VAL A 298 13.58 -2.20 18.15
C VAL A 298 14.29 -1.02 17.47
N ASP A 299 14.90 -1.24 16.30
CA ASP A 299 15.51 -0.21 15.47
C ASP A 299 14.51 0.76 14.82
N SER A 300 13.21 0.41 14.82
CA SER A 300 12.15 1.02 14.03
C SER A 300 12.21 0.72 12.52
N SER A 301 12.80 -0.41 12.10
CA SER A 301 12.71 -0.89 10.71
C SER A 301 11.27 -1.15 10.26
N ASN A 302 11.03 -1.14 8.95
CA ASN A 302 9.74 -1.51 8.37
C ASN A 302 9.74 -2.92 7.76
N TYR A 303 8.54 -3.50 7.69
CA TYR A 303 8.25 -4.61 6.79
C TYR A 303 7.91 -4.09 5.37
N MET A 304 7.73 -4.99 4.41
CA MET A 304 7.34 -4.63 3.04
C MET A 304 5.82 -4.43 2.95
N PRO A 305 5.29 -3.20 2.80
CA PRO A 305 3.84 -2.96 2.88
C PRO A 305 3.04 -3.61 1.74
N GLN A 306 3.67 -3.81 0.57
CA GLN A 306 3.07 -4.47 -0.58
C GLN A 306 2.49 -5.85 -0.24
N VAL A 307 3.12 -6.60 0.67
CA VAL A 307 2.65 -7.92 1.12
C VAL A 307 1.21 -7.87 1.60
N PHE A 308 0.85 -6.85 2.38
CA PHE A 308 -0.48 -6.70 2.95
C PHE A 308 -1.43 -5.89 2.05
N TRP A 309 -0.92 -5.02 1.17
CA TRP A 309 -1.73 -4.44 0.10
C TRP A 309 -2.22 -5.51 -0.89
N ASN A 310 -1.46 -6.57 -1.13
CA ASN A 310 -1.88 -7.74 -1.91
C ASN A 310 -3.05 -8.50 -1.26
N ALA A 311 -3.12 -8.54 0.07
CA ALA A 311 -4.29 -9.03 0.82
C ALA A 311 -5.45 -8.02 0.88
N GLY A 312 -5.26 -6.81 0.34
CA GLY A 312 -6.24 -5.73 0.37
C GLY A 312 -6.34 -5.00 1.71
N CYS A 313 -5.40 -5.19 2.64
CA CYS A 313 -5.37 -4.53 3.93
C CYS A 313 -5.24 -3.01 3.76
N GLN A 314 -6.02 -2.23 4.52
CA GLN A 314 -6.16 -0.79 4.30
C GLN A 314 -5.22 0.03 5.18
N LEU A 315 -5.02 -0.37 6.43
CA LEU A 315 -4.27 0.40 7.43
C LEU A 315 -2.93 -0.28 7.73
N VAL A 316 -2.07 -0.34 6.71
CA VAL A 316 -0.74 -0.96 6.75
C VAL A 316 0.25 0.05 7.37
N ALA A 317 0.38 0.04 8.69
CA ALA A 317 1.10 1.06 9.46
C ALA A 317 2.62 0.81 9.48
N LEU A 318 3.38 1.89 9.27
CA LEU A 318 4.85 1.89 9.15
C LEU A 318 5.49 2.94 10.07
N ASN A 319 6.77 2.74 10.39
CA ASN A 319 7.63 3.65 11.14
C ASN A 319 8.10 4.81 10.23
N PHE A 320 7.39 5.94 10.26
CA PHE A 320 7.71 7.15 9.46
C PHE A 320 9.09 7.76 9.75
N GLN A 321 9.65 7.50 10.93
CA GLN A 321 10.99 7.90 11.33
C GLN A 321 12.12 7.14 10.60
N THR A 322 11.81 6.07 9.87
CA THR A 322 12.78 5.22 9.17
C THR A 322 12.49 5.22 7.67
N LEU A 323 13.28 5.98 6.91
CA LEU A 323 13.11 6.16 5.45
C LEU A 323 13.71 5.00 4.62
N ASP A 324 13.47 3.78 5.07
CA ASP A 324 13.87 2.55 4.38
C ASP A 324 13.01 2.28 3.13
N LEU A 325 13.27 1.15 2.46
CA LEU A 325 12.56 0.76 1.24
C LEU A 325 11.03 0.68 1.43
N GLY A 326 10.55 0.24 2.60
CA GLY A 326 9.11 0.15 2.87
C GLY A 326 8.48 1.54 2.92
N MET A 327 9.13 2.48 3.59
CA MET A 327 8.70 3.88 3.64
C MET A 327 8.83 4.60 2.30
N GLN A 328 9.91 4.37 1.55
CA GLN A 328 10.11 4.93 0.19
C GLN A 328 8.98 4.53 -0.76
N LEU A 329 8.58 3.25 -0.74
CA LEU A 329 7.44 2.78 -1.53
C LEU A 329 6.13 3.43 -1.08
N ASN A 330 5.88 3.49 0.24
CA ASN A 330 4.70 4.12 0.82
C ASN A 330 4.56 5.61 0.42
N MET A 331 5.58 6.43 0.67
CA MET A 331 5.59 7.84 0.27
C MET A 331 5.51 8.00 -1.25
N GLY A 332 6.10 7.07 -1.99
CA GLY A 332 6.06 7.03 -3.45
C GLY A 332 4.66 6.80 -4.02
N ILE A 333 3.89 5.83 -3.52
CA ILE A 333 2.55 5.54 -4.03
C ILE A 333 1.48 6.51 -3.50
N PHE A 334 1.60 7.00 -2.26
CA PHE A 334 0.66 7.96 -1.71
C PHE A 334 0.90 9.41 -2.19
N GLU A 335 1.91 9.65 -3.04
CA GLU A 335 1.95 10.87 -3.85
C GLU A 335 0.76 10.97 -4.83
N TYR A 336 0.27 9.83 -5.33
CA TYR A 336 -0.81 9.76 -6.30
C TYR A 336 -2.18 10.02 -5.64
N ASN A 337 -3.23 10.13 -6.46
CA ASN A 337 -4.54 10.62 -6.04
C ASN A 337 -4.48 11.94 -5.24
N GLY A 338 -3.68 12.90 -5.73
CA GLY A 338 -3.60 14.26 -5.18
C GLY A 338 -3.02 14.36 -3.77
N ARG A 339 -2.19 13.39 -3.32
CA ARG A 339 -1.66 13.30 -1.94
C ARG A 339 -2.76 13.19 -0.86
N SER A 340 -3.93 12.69 -1.25
CA SER A 340 -5.07 12.50 -0.36
C SER A 340 -4.81 11.53 0.81
N GLY A 341 -3.80 10.66 0.68
CA GLY A 341 -3.57 9.54 1.60
C GLY A 341 -4.56 8.39 1.43
N TYR A 342 -5.41 8.43 0.38
CA TYR A 342 -6.34 7.36 0.02
C TYR A 342 -6.10 6.93 -1.43
N LEU A 343 -5.95 5.62 -1.64
CA LEU A 343 -5.88 5.01 -2.97
C LEU A 343 -7.03 4.00 -3.10
N LEU A 344 -7.76 4.05 -4.21
CA LEU A 344 -8.86 3.11 -4.44
C LEU A 344 -8.28 1.75 -4.83
N LYS A 345 -8.60 0.70 -4.06
CA LYS A 345 -8.18 -0.67 -4.38
C LYS A 345 -8.66 -1.09 -5.79
N PRO A 346 -7.92 -1.99 -6.47
CA PRO A 346 -8.35 -2.55 -7.76
C PRO A 346 -9.75 -3.17 -7.73
N ASN A 347 -10.40 -3.29 -8.88
CA ASN A 347 -11.84 -3.63 -8.99
C ASN A 347 -12.18 -5.00 -8.37
N PHE A 348 -11.42 -6.03 -8.71
CA PHE A 348 -11.56 -7.41 -8.22
C PHE A 348 -11.34 -7.53 -6.70
N MET A 349 -10.54 -6.65 -6.09
CA MET A 349 -10.33 -6.59 -4.62
C MET A 349 -11.48 -5.88 -3.86
N ARG A 350 -12.53 -5.45 -4.56
CA ARG A 350 -13.72 -4.78 -3.99
C ARG A 350 -15.03 -5.49 -4.32
N ARG A 351 -15.09 -6.21 -5.44
CA ARG A 351 -16.29 -6.94 -5.89
C ARG A 351 -16.64 -8.12 -4.96
N LYS A 352 -17.90 -8.16 -4.50
CA LYS A 352 -18.42 -9.26 -3.66
C LYS A 352 -18.51 -10.58 -4.43
N ASP A 353 -18.71 -10.52 -5.74
CA ASP A 353 -18.96 -11.66 -6.65
C ASP A 353 -17.69 -12.26 -7.29
N ARG A 354 -16.50 -11.72 -7.00
CA ARG A 354 -15.22 -12.23 -7.49
C ARG A 354 -14.34 -12.69 -6.34
N LYS A 355 -13.84 -13.93 -6.37
CA LYS A 355 -12.71 -14.36 -5.52
C LYS A 355 -11.40 -13.98 -6.20
N PHE A 356 -10.36 -13.72 -5.42
CA PHE A 356 -9.04 -13.37 -5.92
C PHE A 356 -7.99 -13.98 -4.98
N ASP A 357 -7.02 -14.70 -5.57
CA ASP A 357 -5.87 -15.25 -4.86
C ASP A 357 -4.64 -14.36 -5.12
N PRO A 358 -4.07 -13.70 -4.10
CA PRO A 358 -2.86 -12.89 -4.24
C PRO A 358 -1.61 -13.68 -4.60
N PHE A 359 -1.60 -15.01 -4.53
CA PHE A 359 -0.47 -15.86 -4.92
C PHE A 359 -0.56 -16.41 -6.35
N THR A 360 -1.58 -16.02 -7.11
CA THR A 360 -1.78 -16.51 -8.48
C THR A 360 -0.62 -16.12 -9.43
N GLU A 361 -0.05 -17.12 -10.11
CA GLU A 361 0.98 -16.93 -11.13
C GLU A 361 0.42 -16.87 -12.55
N SER A 362 -0.84 -17.28 -12.76
CA SER A 362 -1.53 -17.27 -14.04
C SER A 362 -2.22 -15.93 -14.31
N THR A 363 -2.62 -15.68 -15.56
CA THR A 363 -3.48 -14.53 -15.89
C THR A 363 -4.89 -14.78 -15.33
N VAL A 364 -5.43 -13.83 -14.57
CA VAL A 364 -6.74 -13.94 -13.93
C VAL A 364 -7.85 -13.48 -14.90
N ASP A 365 -8.96 -14.21 -14.96
CA ASP A 365 -10.11 -13.84 -15.80
C ASP A 365 -10.62 -12.41 -15.51
N GLY A 366 -10.84 -11.64 -16.58
CA GLY A 366 -11.26 -10.24 -16.51
C GLY A 366 -10.18 -9.24 -16.07
N ILE A 367 -8.92 -9.65 -15.95
CA ILE A 367 -7.76 -8.76 -15.74
C ILE A 367 -6.87 -8.78 -16.98
N ILE A 368 -6.57 -7.60 -17.53
CA ILE A 368 -5.60 -7.44 -18.61
C ILE A 368 -4.20 -7.41 -17.99
N ALA A 369 -3.47 -8.51 -18.11
CA ALA A 369 -2.06 -8.57 -17.74
C ALA A 369 -1.22 -7.72 -18.71
N GLY A 370 -0.08 -7.20 -18.24
CA GLY A 370 0.78 -6.30 -19.01
C GLY A 370 2.19 -6.82 -19.25
N THR A 371 2.87 -6.26 -20.24
CA THR A 371 4.31 -6.34 -20.45
C THR A 371 4.90 -4.95 -20.30
N VAL A 372 5.89 -4.80 -19.42
CA VAL A 372 6.59 -3.52 -19.20
C VAL A 372 8.06 -3.69 -19.57
N THR A 373 8.61 -2.73 -20.30
CA THR A 373 10.03 -2.72 -20.69
C THR A 373 10.62 -1.33 -20.51
N ILE A 374 11.80 -1.26 -19.89
CA ILE A 374 12.46 0.00 -19.51
C ILE A 374 13.91 -0.05 -19.98
N LYS A 375 14.27 0.79 -20.95
CA LYS A 375 15.66 1.06 -21.31
C LYS A 375 16.16 2.27 -20.53
N ILE A 376 17.19 2.09 -19.69
CA ILE A 376 17.89 3.20 -19.04
C ILE A 376 18.94 3.72 -20.02
N ILE A 377 18.76 4.95 -20.52
CA ILE A 377 19.64 5.51 -21.56
C ILE A 377 20.75 6.32 -20.91
N SER A 378 20.40 7.30 -20.07
CA SER A 378 21.37 8.20 -19.45
C SER A 378 20.85 8.85 -18.16
N GLY A 379 21.76 9.46 -17.41
CA GLY A 379 21.45 10.33 -16.28
C GLY A 379 21.91 11.76 -16.52
N GLN A 380 21.34 12.70 -15.77
CA GLN A 380 21.70 14.11 -15.77
C GLN A 380 21.80 14.61 -14.31
N LEU A 381 22.92 15.26 -14.00
CA LEU A 381 23.19 15.93 -12.72
C LEU A 381 22.84 15.06 -11.50
N LEU A 382 23.31 13.81 -11.52
CA LEU A 382 23.06 12.81 -10.47
C LEU A 382 23.94 13.05 -9.25
N THR A 383 25.17 13.52 -9.44
CA THR A 383 26.09 13.89 -8.36
C THR A 383 27.14 14.87 -8.86
N ASP A 384 27.56 15.79 -8.01
CA ASP A 384 28.64 16.75 -8.25
C ASP A 384 30.03 16.09 -8.13
N LYS A 385 30.10 14.91 -7.51
CA LYS A 385 31.32 14.14 -7.33
C LYS A 385 31.72 13.38 -8.60
N ARG A 386 33.03 13.25 -8.81
CA ARG A 386 33.61 12.31 -9.78
C ARG A 386 33.63 10.88 -9.21
N VAL A 387 32.44 10.27 -9.10
CA VAL A 387 32.25 8.88 -8.69
C VAL A 387 31.55 8.09 -9.79
N GLY A 388 31.62 6.76 -9.73
CA GLY A 388 30.79 5.92 -10.58
C GLY A 388 29.33 5.93 -10.13
N THR A 389 28.38 5.78 -11.06
CA THR A 389 26.95 5.64 -10.75
C THR A 389 26.33 4.46 -11.50
N TYR A 390 25.28 3.86 -10.92
CA TYR A 390 24.45 2.84 -11.56
C TYR A 390 22.97 3.04 -11.21
N VAL A 391 22.09 2.41 -12.01
CA VAL A 391 20.63 2.46 -11.83
C VAL A 391 20.10 1.05 -11.59
N GLU A 392 19.27 0.89 -10.56
CA GLU A 392 18.48 -0.31 -10.29
C GLU A 392 17.01 -0.07 -10.65
N VAL A 393 16.35 -1.10 -11.18
CA VAL A 393 14.93 -1.06 -11.57
C VAL A 393 14.21 -2.28 -11.01
N ASP A 394 13.50 -2.08 -9.91
CA ASP A 394 12.66 -3.09 -9.27
C ASP A 394 11.19 -2.93 -9.69
N MET A 395 10.42 -4.02 -9.58
CA MET A 395 8.95 -4.00 -9.57
C MET A 395 8.43 -4.62 -8.27
N TYR A 396 7.40 -4.01 -7.69
CA TYR A 396 6.70 -4.45 -6.48
C TYR A 396 5.21 -4.56 -6.80
N GLY A 397 4.61 -5.71 -6.54
CA GLY A 397 3.20 -6.00 -6.86
C GLY A 397 2.76 -7.29 -6.17
N LEU A 398 2.02 -8.15 -6.87
CA LEU A 398 1.86 -9.55 -6.45
C LEU A 398 3.22 -10.27 -6.31
N PRO A 399 3.31 -11.41 -5.61
CA PRO A 399 4.52 -12.22 -5.57
C PRO A 399 5.03 -12.58 -6.98
N ALA A 400 4.13 -12.96 -7.89
CA ALA A 400 4.44 -13.27 -9.29
C ALA A 400 4.97 -12.06 -10.10
N ASP A 401 4.57 -10.83 -9.73
CA ASP A 401 4.97 -9.58 -10.40
C ASP A 401 6.22 -8.94 -9.77
N THR A 402 6.59 -9.38 -8.57
CA THR A 402 7.63 -8.73 -7.77
C THR A 402 9.02 -9.20 -8.22
N VAL A 403 9.76 -8.30 -8.85
CA VAL A 403 11.13 -8.53 -9.34
C VAL A 403 12.06 -7.52 -8.67
N ARG A 404 12.98 -8.01 -7.84
CA ARG A 404 13.87 -7.19 -7.01
C ARG A 404 15.33 -7.55 -7.22
N ARG A 405 16.23 -6.56 -7.23
CA ARG A 405 17.70 -6.72 -7.34
C ARG A 405 18.17 -7.53 -8.56
N ARG A 406 17.32 -7.70 -9.57
CA ARG A 406 17.60 -8.44 -10.82
C ARG A 406 18.10 -7.52 -11.92
N PHE A 407 17.50 -6.33 -12.04
CA PHE A 407 17.81 -5.37 -13.10
C PHE A 407 18.61 -4.21 -12.53
N ARG A 408 19.88 -4.18 -12.89
CA ARG A 408 20.85 -3.16 -12.54
C ARG A 408 21.73 -2.86 -13.76
N THR A 409 21.95 -1.59 -14.07
CA THR A 409 22.91 -1.20 -15.11
C THR A 409 24.33 -1.45 -14.63
N LYS A 410 25.28 -1.59 -15.56
CA LYS A 410 26.70 -1.41 -15.24
C LYS A 410 26.94 -0.03 -14.60
N THR A 411 27.95 0.05 -13.74
CA THR A 411 28.43 1.33 -13.22
C THR A 411 29.12 2.11 -14.34
N VAL A 412 28.71 3.36 -14.56
CA VAL A 412 29.43 4.31 -15.41
C VAL A 412 30.44 5.05 -14.52
N PRO A 413 31.77 4.83 -14.65
CA PRO A 413 32.76 5.36 -13.73
C PRO A 413 33.01 6.85 -13.94
N ASN A 414 33.34 7.56 -12.86
CA ASN A 414 33.84 8.94 -12.85
C ASN A 414 32.95 10.00 -13.55
N ASN A 415 31.67 9.71 -13.79
CA ASN A 415 30.73 10.63 -14.42
C ASN A 415 29.39 10.68 -13.65
N GLY A 416 29.26 11.69 -12.77
CA GLY A 416 28.00 12.02 -12.09
C GLY A 416 27.13 13.06 -12.81
N ILE A 417 27.66 13.72 -13.85
CA ILE A 417 27.03 14.88 -14.50
C ILE A 417 26.14 14.45 -15.66
N ASN A 418 26.62 13.54 -16.50
CA ASN A 418 25.91 13.05 -17.68
C ASN A 418 26.27 11.60 -18.07
N PRO A 419 26.16 10.62 -17.14
CA PRO A 419 26.47 9.23 -17.46
C PRO A 419 25.55 8.66 -18.54
N MET A 420 26.14 7.95 -19.51
CA MET A 420 25.44 7.17 -20.52
C MET A 420 25.49 5.70 -20.12
N TYR A 421 24.32 5.07 -19.95
CA TYR A 421 24.20 3.64 -19.66
C TYR A 421 23.91 2.87 -20.95
N ASP A 422 22.81 3.24 -21.63
CA ASP A 422 22.32 2.75 -22.93
C ASP A 422 22.38 1.23 -23.17
N GLU A 423 22.19 0.45 -22.12
CA GLU A 423 22.25 -1.02 -22.15
C GLU A 423 20.95 -1.66 -22.65
N GLU A 424 20.93 -3.00 -22.78
CA GLU A 424 19.72 -3.75 -23.15
C GLU A 424 18.53 -3.44 -22.22
N PRO A 425 17.30 -3.31 -22.74
CA PRO A 425 16.14 -2.97 -21.93
C PRO A 425 15.81 -4.03 -20.87
N PHE A 426 15.40 -3.58 -19.69
CA PHE A 426 14.89 -4.44 -18.63
C PHE A 426 13.44 -4.84 -18.94
N VAL A 427 13.17 -6.14 -19.08
CA VAL A 427 11.88 -6.68 -19.53
C VAL A 427 11.15 -7.39 -18.38
N PHE A 428 10.03 -6.81 -17.96
CA PHE A 428 9.03 -7.45 -17.10
C PHE A 428 8.01 -8.10 -18.03
N LYS A 429 8.31 -9.34 -18.49
CA LYS A 429 7.59 -10.01 -19.59
C LYS A 429 6.09 -10.14 -19.30
N LYS A 430 5.74 -10.51 -18.07
CA LYS A 430 4.38 -10.75 -17.60
C LYS A 430 4.19 -10.06 -16.26
N VAL A 431 3.27 -9.11 -16.22
CA VAL A 431 2.76 -8.45 -15.02
C VAL A 431 1.29 -8.86 -14.94
N VAL A 432 1.01 -9.83 -14.07
CA VAL A 432 -0.32 -10.42 -13.84
C VAL A 432 -1.31 -9.34 -13.41
N LEU A 433 -0.89 -8.39 -12.56
CA LEU A 433 -1.78 -7.41 -11.94
C LEU A 433 -1.26 -5.96 -12.01
N PRO A 434 -1.29 -5.31 -13.21
CA PRO A 434 -0.78 -3.95 -13.40
C PRO A 434 -1.38 -2.91 -12.43
N ASP A 435 -2.66 -3.04 -12.08
CA ASP A 435 -3.40 -2.18 -11.13
C ASP A 435 -2.77 -2.10 -9.73
N LEU A 436 -2.02 -3.13 -9.33
CA LEU A 436 -1.41 -3.23 -8.00
C LEU A 436 0.12 -3.16 -8.05
N ALA A 437 0.70 -3.17 -9.25
CA ALA A 437 2.14 -3.14 -9.47
C ALA A 437 2.68 -1.70 -9.54
N CYS A 438 3.86 -1.48 -8.95
CA CYS A 438 4.64 -0.26 -9.10
C CYS A 438 6.11 -0.57 -9.38
N LEU A 439 6.72 0.28 -10.20
CA LEU A 439 8.14 0.30 -10.49
C LEU A 439 8.86 1.20 -9.47
N ARG A 440 10.05 0.78 -9.05
CA ARG A 440 11.00 1.64 -8.33
C ARG A 440 12.29 1.72 -9.14
N ILE A 441 12.56 2.89 -9.71
CA ILE A 441 13.84 3.20 -10.37
C ILE A 441 14.69 3.96 -9.34
N ALA A 442 15.88 3.46 -9.02
CA ALA A 442 16.76 4.05 -8.01
C ALA A 442 18.19 4.16 -8.51
N VAL A 443 18.88 5.21 -8.08
CA VAL A 443 20.24 5.56 -8.51
C VAL A 443 21.18 5.54 -7.31
N TYR A 444 22.35 4.96 -7.52
CA TYR A 444 23.37 4.76 -6.50
C TYR A 444 24.75 5.18 -7.00
N GLU A 445 25.61 5.66 -6.11
CA GLU A 445 27.06 5.73 -6.30
C GLU A 445 27.63 4.29 -6.27
N ASP A 446 28.78 4.05 -6.91
CA ASP A 446 29.40 2.71 -7.03
C ASP A 446 29.65 2.01 -5.67
N GLY A 447 29.92 2.79 -4.61
CA GLY A 447 30.01 2.31 -3.22
C GLY A 447 28.66 1.97 -2.56
N GLY A 448 27.57 1.87 -3.31
CA GLY A 448 26.22 1.56 -2.80
C GLY A 448 25.52 2.73 -2.10
N LYS A 449 26.10 3.93 -2.08
CA LYS A 449 25.46 5.11 -1.49
C LYS A 449 24.28 5.55 -2.35
N PHE A 450 23.13 5.73 -1.73
CA PHE A 450 21.92 6.22 -2.39
C PHE A 450 22.08 7.67 -2.90
N ILE A 451 21.53 7.93 -4.10
CA ILE A 451 21.44 9.27 -4.70
C ILE A 451 19.98 9.75 -4.75
N GLY A 452 19.09 8.91 -5.27
CA GLY A 452 17.69 9.27 -5.47
C GLY A 452 16.90 8.16 -6.14
N HIS A 453 15.57 8.25 -6.07
CA HIS A 453 14.67 7.25 -6.65
C HIS A 453 13.37 7.85 -7.21
N ARG A 454 12.62 7.05 -7.95
CA ARG A 454 11.25 7.33 -8.35
C ARG A 454 10.41 6.08 -8.21
N VAL A 455 9.23 6.21 -7.57
CA VAL A 455 8.17 5.19 -7.60
C VAL A 455 7.11 5.60 -8.63
N LEU A 456 6.75 4.66 -9.49
CA LEU A 456 5.80 4.83 -10.59
C LEU A 456 4.83 3.64 -10.62
N PRO A 457 3.52 3.83 -10.36
CA PRO A 457 2.51 2.81 -10.65
C PRO A 457 2.61 2.36 -12.11
N VAL A 458 2.39 1.06 -12.37
CA VAL A 458 2.38 0.54 -13.75
C VAL A 458 1.17 1.09 -14.50
N VAL A 459 0.00 1.17 -13.83
CA VAL A 459 -1.16 1.90 -14.37
C VAL A 459 -0.86 3.39 -14.52
N GLY A 460 -1.14 3.92 -15.72
CA GLY A 460 -0.88 5.32 -16.08
C GLY A 460 0.56 5.61 -16.52
N LEU A 461 1.43 4.61 -16.55
CA LEU A 461 2.80 4.74 -17.07
C LEU A 461 2.78 5.08 -18.57
N ARG A 462 3.45 6.17 -18.96
CA ARG A 462 3.40 6.69 -20.33
C ARG A 462 4.56 6.17 -21.19
N PRO A 463 4.33 5.35 -22.23
CA PRO A 463 5.39 4.81 -23.08
C PRO A 463 6.08 5.91 -23.92
N GLY A 464 7.17 5.54 -24.59
CA GLY A 464 8.06 6.43 -25.35
C GLY A 464 9.26 6.92 -24.53
N TYR A 465 10.00 7.88 -25.09
CA TYR A 465 11.12 8.53 -24.41
C TYR A 465 10.63 9.50 -23.32
N ARG A 466 11.19 9.39 -22.11
CA ARG A 466 10.78 10.14 -20.92
C ARG A 466 11.99 10.59 -20.11
N HIS A 467 11.89 11.78 -19.53
CA HIS A 467 12.71 12.20 -18.40
C HIS A 467 12.00 11.83 -17.10
N ILE A 468 12.74 11.27 -16.15
CA ILE A 468 12.26 10.89 -14.82
C ILE A 468 13.06 11.67 -13.78
N SER A 469 12.46 12.70 -13.21
CA SER A 469 13.04 13.45 -12.08
C SER A 469 13.00 12.62 -10.80
N LEU A 470 14.14 12.50 -10.15
CA LEU A 470 14.32 11.68 -8.95
C LEU A 470 13.81 12.41 -7.69
N ARG A 471 13.68 11.63 -6.62
CA ARG A 471 13.29 12.05 -5.27
C ARG A 471 14.30 11.53 -4.24
N ASN A 472 14.50 12.28 -3.17
CA ASN A 472 15.21 11.78 -1.99
C ASN A 472 14.38 10.72 -1.24
N GLU A 473 14.92 10.22 -0.13
CA GLU A 473 14.31 9.19 0.72
C GLU A 473 12.98 9.64 1.36
N SER A 474 12.79 10.96 1.58
CA SER A 474 11.54 11.54 2.09
C SER A 474 10.55 11.94 0.99
N GLY A 475 10.76 11.48 -0.25
CA GLY A 475 9.86 11.72 -1.37
C GLY A 475 9.87 13.16 -1.90
N GLN A 476 10.77 14.03 -1.46
CA GLN A 476 10.90 15.40 -1.96
C GLN A 476 11.59 15.40 -3.34
N PRO A 477 11.21 16.28 -4.29
CA PRO A 477 11.82 16.30 -5.62
C PRO A 477 13.28 16.76 -5.56
N LEU A 478 14.17 16.06 -6.25
CA LEU A 478 15.54 16.51 -6.50
C LEU A 478 15.54 17.39 -7.76
N GLN A 479 15.91 18.66 -7.62
CA GLN A 479 15.66 19.70 -8.64
C GLN A 479 16.27 19.42 -10.02
N PHE A 480 17.45 18.80 -10.06
CA PHE A 480 18.20 18.56 -11.29
C PHE A 480 18.41 17.08 -11.63
N HIS A 481 18.27 16.18 -10.64
CA HIS A 481 18.69 14.79 -10.76
C HIS A 481 17.65 14.03 -11.61
N THR A 482 18.01 13.69 -12.83
CA THR A 482 17.07 13.18 -13.83
C THR A 482 17.65 11.94 -14.53
N LEU A 483 16.81 10.98 -14.87
CA LEU A 483 17.14 9.90 -15.80
C LEU A 483 16.39 10.09 -17.11
N PHE A 484 17.06 9.84 -18.23
CA PHE A 484 16.44 9.71 -19.55
C PHE A 484 16.27 8.23 -19.87
N VAL A 485 15.04 7.82 -20.19
CA VAL A 485 14.65 6.43 -20.38
C VAL A 485 13.74 6.27 -21.60
N GLN A 486 13.68 5.06 -22.14
CA GLN A 486 12.62 4.63 -23.05
C GLN A 486 11.73 3.62 -22.34
N ILE A 487 10.43 3.89 -22.30
CA ILE A 487 9.43 3.02 -21.68
C ILE A 487 8.58 2.40 -22.79
N THR A 488 8.35 1.09 -22.72
CA THR A 488 7.35 0.38 -23.52
C THR A 488 6.37 -0.29 -22.58
N VAL A 489 5.08 -0.09 -22.83
CA VAL A 489 3.97 -0.76 -22.13
C VAL A 489 3.11 -1.39 -23.22
N LYS A 490 2.76 -2.67 -23.05
CA LYS A 490 1.91 -3.45 -23.94
C LYS A 490 1.00 -4.33 -23.10
N ASP A 491 -0.11 -4.79 -23.68
CA ASP A 491 -0.87 -5.89 -23.10
C ASP A 491 -0.07 -7.19 -23.25
N TYR A 492 -0.14 -8.07 -22.25
CA TYR A 492 0.54 -9.36 -22.27
C TYR A 492 -0.23 -10.35 -23.15
N ILE A 493 0.44 -10.81 -24.22
CA ILE A 493 -0.04 -11.89 -25.07
C ILE A 493 0.75 -13.16 -24.68
N PRO A 494 0.09 -14.26 -24.26
CA PRO A 494 0.78 -15.49 -23.94
C PRO A 494 1.49 -16.10 -25.15
N ASP A 495 2.62 -16.77 -24.92
CA ASP A 495 3.39 -17.43 -25.96
C ASP A 495 2.50 -18.48 -26.68
N GLY A 496 2.42 -18.41 -28.01
CA GLY A 496 1.55 -19.24 -28.84
C GLY A 496 0.25 -18.58 -29.32
N PHE A 497 -0.17 -17.45 -28.73
CA PHE A 497 -1.35 -16.70 -29.18
C PHE A 497 -1.03 -15.45 -30.01
N SER A 498 0.24 -15.21 -30.35
CA SER A 498 0.68 -14.03 -31.09
C SER A 498 -0.01 -13.86 -32.44
N GLU A 499 -0.07 -14.92 -33.26
CA GLU A 499 -0.72 -14.87 -34.58
C GLU A 499 -2.23 -14.58 -34.47
N LEU A 500 -2.90 -15.14 -33.45
CA LEU A 500 -4.31 -14.87 -33.20
C LEU A 500 -4.53 -13.42 -32.75
N ALA A 501 -3.65 -12.89 -31.89
CA ALA A 501 -3.71 -11.50 -31.45
C ALA A 501 -3.48 -10.52 -32.61
N ASP A 502 -2.50 -10.79 -33.49
CA ASP A 502 -2.25 -9.99 -34.69
C ASP A 502 -3.42 -10.05 -35.69
N ALA A 503 -4.04 -11.23 -35.87
CA ALA A 503 -5.24 -11.40 -36.69
C ALA A 503 -6.45 -10.63 -36.13
N LEU A 504 -6.63 -10.61 -34.80
CA LEU A 504 -7.67 -9.82 -34.13
C LEU A 504 -7.40 -8.31 -34.18
N ALA A 505 -6.13 -7.90 -34.13
CA ALA A 505 -5.73 -6.49 -34.23
C ALA A 505 -5.87 -5.93 -35.65
N ASN A 506 -5.70 -6.75 -36.69
CA ASN A 506 -5.86 -6.34 -38.09
C ASN A 506 -6.55 -7.43 -38.95
N PRO A 507 -7.88 -7.63 -38.78
CA PRO A 507 -8.61 -8.72 -39.43
C PRO A 507 -8.66 -8.58 -40.95
N ILE A 508 -8.66 -7.36 -41.49
CA ILE A 508 -8.69 -7.10 -42.94
C ILE A 508 -7.39 -7.58 -43.59
N ALA A 509 -6.22 -7.29 -42.98
CA ALA A 509 -4.95 -7.77 -43.50
C ALA A 509 -4.85 -9.30 -43.42
N TYR A 510 -5.32 -9.90 -42.32
CA TYR A 510 -5.33 -11.36 -42.16
C TYR A 510 -6.20 -12.04 -43.23
N GLN A 511 -7.45 -11.58 -43.41
CA GLN A 511 -8.35 -12.08 -44.46
C GLN A 511 -7.75 -11.93 -45.86
N SER A 512 -7.17 -10.77 -46.17
CA SER A 512 -6.54 -10.52 -47.47
C SER A 512 -5.37 -11.49 -47.76
N ILE A 513 -4.58 -11.84 -46.74
CA ILE A 513 -3.50 -12.83 -46.86
C ILE A 513 -4.08 -14.24 -47.07
N MET A 514 -5.11 -14.63 -46.31
CA MET A 514 -5.77 -15.93 -46.48
C MET A 514 -6.43 -16.10 -47.86
N GLU A 515 -7.14 -15.08 -48.35
CA GLU A 515 -7.71 -15.07 -49.71
C GLU A 515 -6.65 -15.12 -50.81
N LYS A 516 -5.47 -14.51 -50.57
CA LYS A 516 -4.34 -14.59 -51.49
C LYS A 516 -3.75 -16.00 -51.50
N HIS A 517 -3.56 -16.62 -50.34
CA HIS A 517 -3.08 -17.99 -50.23
C HIS A 517 -4.06 -18.98 -50.87
N ALA A 518 -5.37 -18.82 -50.65
CA ALA A 518 -6.40 -19.66 -51.27
C ALA A 518 -6.36 -19.57 -52.81
N ARG A 519 -6.30 -18.36 -53.38
CA ARG A 519 -6.15 -18.17 -54.84
C ARG A 519 -4.85 -18.74 -55.40
N GLN A 520 -3.75 -18.61 -54.67
CA GLN A 520 -2.47 -19.20 -55.07
C GLN A 520 -2.47 -20.73 -54.99
N LEU A 521 -3.22 -21.31 -54.07
CA LEU A 521 -3.37 -22.76 -53.93
C LEU A 521 -4.27 -23.35 -55.00
N MET A 522 -5.40 -22.70 -55.34
CA MET A 522 -6.27 -23.11 -56.46
C MET A 522 -5.47 -23.31 -57.76
N ALA A 523 -4.64 -22.31 -58.11
CA ALA A 523 -3.75 -22.37 -59.28
C ALA A 523 -2.64 -23.45 -59.24
N LEU A 524 -2.57 -24.25 -58.16
CA LEU A 524 -1.66 -25.39 -57.99
C LEU A 524 -2.41 -26.73 -57.82
N THR A 525 -3.73 -26.70 -57.62
CA THR A 525 -4.58 -27.89 -57.38
C THR A 525 -5.62 -28.12 -58.48
N ASP A 526 -5.78 -27.17 -59.40
CA ASP A 526 -6.52 -27.40 -60.63
C ASP A 526 -5.69 -28.33 -61.53
N ASP A 527 -5.93 -29.64 -61.40
CA ASP A 527 -5.52 -30.62 -62.41
C ASP A 527 -6.25 -30.30 -63.73
N ASP A 528 -5.51 -30.19 -64.84
CA ASP A 528 -6.04 -29.94 -66.19
C ASP A 528 -6.98 -31.08 -66.65
N ASP A 529 -8.29 -31.01 -66.41
CA ASP A 529 -9.28 -31.71 -67.25
C ASP A 529 -10.75 -31.22 -67.11
N VAL A 530 -11.10 -30.12 -67.79
CA VAL A 530 -12.29 -30.10 -68.68
C VAL A 530 -11.94 -29.26 -69.91
N GLY A 531 -11.88 -29.90 -71.08
CA GLY A 531 -11.55 -29.23 -72.33
C GLY A 531 -12.62 -28.25 -72.83
N ASP A 532 -12.12 -27.25 -73.57
CA ASP A 532 -12.80 -26.41 -74.58
C ASP A 532 -14.30 -26.11 -74.37
N ASN A 533 -14.56 -24.93 -73.80
CA ASN A 533 -15.56 -24.05 -74.39
C ASN A 533 -15.13 -22.59 -74.20
N SER A 534 -14.62 -22.00 -75.29
CA SER A 534 -14.57 -20.56 -75.46
C SER A 534 -15.99 -19.97 -75.36
N GLU A 535 -16.26 -19.10 -74.37
CA GLU A 535 -17.16 -17.96 -74.56
C GLU A 535 -17.07 -16.92 -73.42
N ASN A 536 -16.56 -15.73 -73.78
CA ASN A 536 -16.91 -14.39 -73.27
C ASN A 536 -17.07 -14.15 -71.75
N LEU A 537 -16.06 -13.50 -71.17
CA LEU A 537 -16.31 -12.32 -70.33
C LEU A 537 -15.42 -11.16 -70.80
N GLU A 538 -16.05 -10.00 -70.99
CA GLU A 538 -15.50 -8.84 -71.68
C GLU A 538 -14.61 -7.99 -70.76
N ASP A 539 -13.41 -7.65 -71.22
CA ASP A 539 -12.44 -6.83 -70.51
C ASP A 539 -12.29 -5.47 -71.21
N GLU A 540 -13.19 -4.51 -70.92
CA GLU A 540 -13.06 -3.10 -71.35
C GLU A 540 -13.49 -2.14 -70.23
N LYS A 541 -12.50 -1.59 -69.49
CA LYS A 541 -12.35 -0.16 -69.06
C LYS A 541 -13.48 0.47 -68.19
N GLU A 542 -13.29 1.52 -67.40
CA GLU A 542 -12.28 2.59 -67.40
C GLU A 542 -12.24 3.37 -66.07
N SER A 543 -11.08 3.95 -65.74
CA SER A 543 -10.88 5.14 -64.86
C SER A 543 -11.23 5.05 -63.35
N GLY A 544 -10.48 5.75 -62.47
CA GLY A 544 -10.91 5.78 -61.06
C GLY A 544 -10.09 6.39 -59.91
N LYS A 545 -8.92 7.01 -60.11
CA LYS A 545 -8.15 7.80 -59.09
C LYS A 545 -7.66 7.07 -57.82
N SER A 546 -6.34 7.12 -57.62
CA SER A 546 -5.66 6.91 -56.34
C SER A 546 -6.04 8.00 -55.31
N PRO A 547 -6.20 7.66 -54.01
CA PRO A 547 -6.14 8.65 -52.93
C PRO A 547 -4.68 8.84 -52.46
N GLU A 548 -4.19 10.08 -52.56
CA GLU A 548 -2.86 10.46 -52.08
C GLU A 548 -2.74 10.47 -50.54
N LYS A 549 -1.49 10.42 -50.07
CA LYS A 549 -1.13 10.72 -48.67
C LYS A 549 -1.52 12.16 -48.33
N LEU A 550 -2.39 12.34 -47.34
CA LEU A 550 -2.61 13.64 -46.72
C LEU A 550 -1.46 13.99 -45.75
N SER A 551 -0.40 14.61 -46.29
CA SER A 551 0.51 15.45 -45.52
C SER A 551 0.19 16.93 -45.78
N VAL A 552 -0.25 17.66 -44.76
CA VAL A 552 -0.63 19.07 -44.90
C VAL A 552 0.62 19.97 -44.91
N CYS A 553 0.93 20.46 -46.11
CA CYS A 553 1.52 21.75 -46.48
C CYS A 553 2.43 22.53 -45.50
N SER A 554 3.59 22.96 -46.02
CA SER A 554 3.92 24.39 -45.99
C SER A 554 4.57 24.84 -47.30
N ASP A 555 4.05 25.95 -47.80
CA ASP A 555 4.20 26.60 -49.10
C ASP A 555 5.62 27.05 -49.48
N SER A 556 5.95 27.02 -50.78
CA SER A 556 6.85 28.01 -51.42
C SER A 556 6.77 27.93 -52.96
N GLY A 557 6.53 29.09 -53.58
CA GLY A 557 6.33 29.23 -55.04
C GLY A 557 7.61 29.10 -55.88
N ARG A 558 7.42 28.85 -57.19
CA ARG A 558 8.47 28.48 -58.15
C ARG A 558 8.57 29.46 -59.32
N GLN A 559 9.73 30.10 -59.46
CA GLN A 559 10.27 30.73 -60.69
C GLN A 559 11.81 30.69 -60.60
N SER A 560 12.63 30.55 -61.63
CA SER A 560 12.44 30.07 -63.02
C SER A 560 13.81 29.97 -63.73
N ALA A 561 14.04 28.89 -64.48
CA ALA A 561 15.01 28.76 -65.60
C ALA A 561 16.54 28.94 -65.37
N ASN A 562 17.32 28.33 -66.29
CA ASN A 562 18.76 28.49 -66.58
C ASN A 562 19.77 27.99 -65.53
N LYS A 563 21.03 27.64 -65.86
CA LYS A 563 21.62 26.94 -67.03
C LYS A 563 23.11 26.64 -66.69
N ASP A 564 23.69 25.63 -67.36
CA ASP A 564 25.12 25.43 -67.65
C ASP A 564 26.16 25.06 -66.52
N ASP A 565 26.93 24.02 -66.86
CA ASP A 565 28.35 23.68 -66.59
C ASP A 565 29.00 23.47 -65.18
N LYS A 566 29.44 22.20 -65.00
CA LYS A 566 30.80 21.68 -64.70
C LYS A 566 31.68 22.16 -63.51
N SER A 567 32.24 21.11 -62.91
CA SER A 567 33.65 20.89 -62.52
C SER A 567 34.17 21.27 -61.11
N ASP A 568 34.56 20.21 -60.41
CA ASP A 568 35.83 20.00 -59.70
C ASP A 568 36.33 20.93 -58.58
N SER A 569 36.38 20.31 -57.40
CA SER A 569 37.60 20.07 -56.60
C SER A 569 37.88 20.89 -55.32
N ARG A 570 38.13 20.10 -54.26
CA ARG A 570 39.20 20.24 -53.26
C ARG A 570 39.36 21.56 -52.46
N SER A 571 39.06 21.41 -51.17
CA SER A 571 40.04 21.43 -50.05
C SER A 571 40.12 22.64 -49.10
N SER A 572 40.53 22.27 -47.86
CA SER A 572 41.19 23.08 -46.82
C SER A 572 40.38 24.09 -46.00
N SER A 573 40.16 23.68 -44.74
CA SER A 573 40.39 24.42 -43.50
C SER A 573 40.56 25.95 -43.52
N ARG A 574 39.92 26.61 -42.54
CA ARG A 574 40.63 27.39 -41.50
C ARG A 574 39.75 27.72 -40.29
N HIS A 575 40.37 27.70 -39.10
CA HIS A 575 39.85 28.41 -37.93
C HIS A 575 39.81 29.92 -38.19
N ASN A 576 38.93 30.63 -37.50
CA ASN A 576 39.21 31.99 -37.06
C ASN A 576 38.49 32.30 -35.75
N THR A 577 39.27 32.64 -34.73
CA THR A 577 38.82 33.15 -33.43
C THR A 577 39.03 34.66 -33.42
N VAL A 578 38.00 35.47 -33.15
CA VAL A 578 38.17 36.88 -32.74
C VAL A 578 37.15 37.22 -31.65
N ASN A 579 37.61 37.96 -30.64
CA ASN A 579 36.86 38.39 -29.47
C ASN A 579 35.91 39.57 -29.77
N GLY A 580 34.80 39.60 -29.02
CA GLY A 580 34.39 40.78 -28.25
C GLY A 580 33.57 41.87 -28.94
N ASN A 581 32.35 42.07 -28.43
CA ASN A 581 32.09 43.30 -27.66
C ASN A 581 30.85 43.19 -26.76
N ILE A 582 30.89 43.87 -25.63
CA ILE A 582 29.79 44.00 -24.68
C ILE A 582 29.01 45.28 -25.02
N GLN A 583 27.68 45.17 -25.14
CA GLN A 583 26.79 46.33 -25.09
C GLN A 583 25.64 46.05 -24.13
N LYS A 584 25.18 47.10 -23.42
CA LYS A 584 24.42 46.98 -22.17
C LYS A 584 23.15 47.84 -22.23
N MET A 585 22.08 47.35 -21.60
CA MET A 585 20.82 48.06 -21.29
C MET A 585 19.84 48.30 -22.47
N PRO A 586 18.51 48.46 -22.22
CA PRO A 586 17.87 48.69 -20.92
C PRO A 586 16.78 47.70 -20.49
N SER A 587 16.43 47.81 -19.20
CA SER A 587 15.28 47.19 -18.55
C SER A 587 13.94 47.70 -19.10
N GLY A 588 13.05 46.78 -19.46
CA GLY A 588 11.64 47.06 -19.76
C GLY A 588 10.72 46.08 -19.02
N SER A 589 9.83 46.59 -18.17
CA SER A 589 8.85 45.81 -17.43
C SER A 589 7.58 45.56 -18.24
N THR A 590 7.26 44.32 -18.55
CA THR A 590 5.94 43.93 -19.12
C THR A 590 5.45 42.65 -18.46
N SER A 591 4.37 42.76 -17.68
CA SER A 591 3.66 41.61 -17.09
C SER A 591 3.00 40.76 -18.18
N PRO A 592 3.11 39.43 -18.15
CA PRO A 592 2.29 38.55 -18.99
C PRO A 592 0.84 38.55 -18.49
N ALA A 593 -0.09 38.81 -19.40
CA ALA A 593 -1.53 38.81 -19.10
C ALA A 593 -2.06 37.40 -18.77
N SER A 594 -3.18 37.39 -18.04
CA SER A 594 -3.96 36.20 -17.71
C SER A 594 -4.37 35.38 -18.95
N ILE A 595 -3.99 34.11 -18.99
CA ILE A 595 -4.46 33.15 -20.01
C ILE A 595 -5.88 32.68 -19.63
N PRO A 596 -6.88 32.74 -20.53
CA PRO A 596 -8.22 32.26 -20.25
C PRO A 596 -8.29 30.74 -20.00
N SER A 597 -9.20 30.33 -19.13
CA SER A 597 -9.44 28.93 -18.78
C SER A 597 -10.01 28.12 -19.95
N LEU A 598 -9.22 27.15 -20.43
CA LEU A 598 -9.70 26.12 -21.35
C LEU A 598 -10.72 25.22 -20.65
N LYS A 599 -11.95 25.21 -21.17
CA LYS A 599 -13.04 24.38 -20.64
C LYS A 599 -12.68 22.90 -20.76
N ARG A 600 -12.83 22.19 -19.65
CA ARG A 600 -12.71 20.73 -19.54
C ARG A 600 -13.83 20.09 -20.38
N GLN A 601 -13.47 19.45 -21.50
CA GLN A 601 -14.41 18.54 -22.18
C GLN A 601 -14.56 17.28 -21.34
N GLU A 602 -15.81 16.90 -21.08
CA GLU A 602 -16.15 15.58 -20.57
C GLU A 602 -16.07 14.57 -21.72
N THR A 603 -15.26 13.55 -21.58
CA THR A 603 -15.33 12.34 -22.41
C THR A 603 -15.43 11.14 -21.51
N LEU A 604 -16.60 10.48 -21.56
CA LEU A 604 -16.84 9.19 -20.95
C LEU A 604 -15.96 8.12 -21.58
N ARG A 605 -15.15 7.42 -20.76
CA ARG A 605 -14.99 5.95 -20.72
C ARG A 605 -14.03 5.55 -19.61
#